data_AF-A0A960D1D7-F1
#
_entry.id   AF-A0A960D1D7-F1
#
_cell.length_a   1.000
_cell.length_b   1.000
_cell.length_c   1.000
_cell.angle_alpha   90.00
_cell.angle_beta   90.00
_cell.angle_gamma   90.00
#
_symmetry.space_group_name_H-M   'P 1'
#
loop_
_entity.id
_entity.type
_entity.pdbx_description
1 polymer ?
#
loop_
_entity_poly.entity_id
_entity_poly.type
_entity_poly.pdbx_seq_one_letter_code
_entity_poly.pdbx_strand_id
1 'polypeptide(L)'
;ELHAELPALRKVVRIESAGLSALDELAEAAGTADPAELQRRLDGLRSSDPATLIYTSGTTGRPKGCQLTHSNLLHETRGAAACFPTLLRQHERLLVFL
;
A
#
# COMPACT_ATOMS: atom_id res chain seq x y z
N GLU A 1 -22.24 -6.35 -4.65
CA GLU A 1 -22.84 -6.62 -3.32
C GLU A 1 -22.35 -5.65 -2.23
N LEU A 2 -21.06 -5.29 -2.12
CA LEU A 2 -20.55 -4.40 -1.05
C LEU A 2 -21.00 -2.91 -1.07
N HIS A 3 -21.57 -2.40 -2.17
CA HIS A 3 -21.86 -0.95 -2.32
C HIS A 3 -22.96 -0.45 -1.38
N ALA A 4 -23.90 -1.31 -0.97
CA ALA A 4 -24.99 -0.91 -0.06
C ALA A 4 -24.51 -0.66 1.39
N GLU A 5 -23.40 -1.28 1.78
CA GLU A 5 -22.85 -1.21 3.15
C GLU A 5 -21.71 -0.19 3.29
N LEU A 6 -21.15 0.28 2.16
CA LEU A 6 -19.98 1.15 2.12
C LEU A 6 -20.28 2.40 1.28
N PRO A 7 -21.02 3.39 1.81
CA PRO A 7 -21.45 4.57 1.04
C PRO A 7 -20.29 5.44 0.55
N ALA A 8 -19.11 5.33 1.18
CA ALA A 8 -17.89 6.03 0.74
C ALA A 8 -17.07 5.24 -0.30
N LEU A 9 -17.46 4.00 -0.64
CA LEU A 9 -16.76 3.18 -1.61
C LEU A 9 -17.00 3.71 -3.02
N ARG A 10 -15.96 4.28 -3.63
CA ARG A 10 -16.04 4.90 -4.97
C ARG A 10 -15.71 3.96 -6.12
N LYS A 11 -14.78 3.03 -5.90
CA LYS A 11 -14.30 2.10 -6.92
C LYS A 11 -13.80 0.82 -6.27
N VAL A 12 -14.06 -0.32 -6.92
CA VAL A 12 -13.44 -1.60 -6.62
C VAL A 12 -12.63 -2.00 -7.83
N VAL A 13 -11.36 -2.32 -7.63
CA VAL A 13 -10.46 -2.79 -8.68
C VAL A 13 -9.92 -4.16 -8.25
N ARG A 14 -9.97 -5.17 -9.12
CA ARG A 14 -9.55 -6.54 -8.80
C ARG A 14 -8.23 -6.87 -9.48
N ILE A 15 -7.25 -7.34 -8.70
CA ILE A 15 -5.91 -7.70 -9.20
C ILE A 15 -6.03 -8.71 -10.35
N GLU A 16 -6.77 -9.78 -10.11
CA GLU A 16 -7.09 -10.79 -11.12
C GLU A 16 -8.57 -10.69 -11.49
N SER A 17 -8.84 -10.51 -12.78
CA SER A 17 -10.19 -10.39 -13.33
C SER A 17 -10.23 -11.09 -14.69
N ALA A 18 -11.40 -11.56 -15.10
CA ALA A 18 -11.59 -12.16 -16.42
C ALA A 18 -11.56 -11.12 -17.57
N GLY A 19 -11.56 -9.83 -17.23
CA GLY A 19 -11.45 -8.70 -18.15
C GLY A 19 -10.13 -7.96 -17.98
N LEU A 20 -10.15 -6.62 -17.96
CA LEU A 20 -8.97 -5.82 -17.66
C LEU A 20 -8.45 -6.12 -16.25
N SER A 21 -7.13 -6.19 -16.09
CA SER A 21 -6.52 -6.35 -14.77
C SER A 21 -6.62 -5.05 -13.98
N ALA A 22 -6.41 -5.11 -12.66
CA ALA A 22 -6.36 -3.90 -11.85
C ALA A 22 -5.33 -2.88 -12.34
N LEU A 23 -4.19 -3.38 -12.81
CA LEU A 23 -3.11 -2.52 -13.25
C LEU A 23 -3.47 -1.80 -14.55
N ASP A 24 -4.15 -2.49 -15.48
CA ASP A 24 -4.60 -1.89 -16.74
C ASP A 24 -5.65 -0.81 -16.48
N GLU A 25 -6.65 -1.10 -15.64
CA GLU A 25 -7.67 -0.12 -15.26
C GLU A 25 -7.08 1.13 -14.57
N LEU A 26 -6.03 0.95 -13.77
CA LEU A 26 -5.33 2.06 -13.11
C LEU A 26 -4.48 2.85 -14.09
N ALA A 27 -3.82 2.18 -15.04
CA ALA A 27 -2.99 2.82 -16.06
C ALA A 27 -3.84 3.69 -17.00
N GLU A 28 -4.99 3.18 -17.45
CA GLU A 28 -5.94 3.97 -18.26
C GLU A 28 -6.44 5.20 -17.50
N ALA A 29 -6.82 5.04 -16.24
CA ALA A 29 -7.26 6.16 -15.40
C ALA A 29 -6.15 7.20 -15.18
N ALA A 30 -4.90 6.74 -15.04
CA ALA A 30 -3.74 7.62 -14.86
C ALA A 30 -3.44 8.49 -16.08
N GLY A 31 -3.85 8.09 -17.28
CA GLY A 31 -3.67 8.89 -18.51
C GLY A 31 -4.36 10.27 -18.48
N THR A 32 -5.29 10.47 -17.54
CA THR A 32 -5.98 11.75 -17.31
C THR A 32 -5.52 12.49 -16.05
N ALA A 33 -4.54 11.95 -15.32
CA ALA A 33 -4.08 12.51 -14.06
C ALA A 33 -3.19 13.75 -14.27
N ASP A 34 -3.41 14.78 -13.46
CA ASP A 34 -2.57 15.97 -13.42
C ASP A 34 -1.31 15.72 -12.56
N PRO A 35 -0.09 15.81 -13.14
CA PRO A 35 1.15 15.67 -12.37
C PRO A 35 1.29 16.70 -11.25
N ALA A 36 0.75 17.91 -11.41
CA ALA A 36 0.83 18.94 -10.37
C ALA A 36 -0.02 18.58 -9.15
N GLU A 37 -1.19 17.99 -9.36
CA GLU A 37 -2.01 17.44 -8.27
C GLU A 37 -1.31 16.30 -7.54
N LEU A 38 -0.65 15.39 -8.27
CA LEU A 38 0.14 14.33 -7.65
C LEU A 38 1.25 14.92 -6.77
N GLN A 39 1.99 15.91 -7.29
CA GLN A 39 3.05 16.57 -6.54
C GLN A 39 2.52 17.24 -5.26
N ARG A 40 1.41 17.99 -5.35
CA ARG A 40 0.78 18.61 -4.17
C ARG A 40 0.41 17.59 -3.08
N ARG A 41 -0.09 16.41 -3.48
CA ARG A 41 -0.39 15.33 -2.52
C ARG A 41 0.88 14.79 -1.88
N LEU A 42 1.93 14.56 -2.66
CA LEU A 42 3.22 14.10 -2.16
C LEU A 42 3.82 15.11 -1.17
N ASP A 43 3.78 16.40 -1.49
CA ASP A 43 4.29 17.47 -0.63
C ASP A 43 3.51 17.60 0.69
N GLY A 44 2.24 17.19 0.69
CA GLY A 44 1.38 17.19 1.88
C GLY A 44 1.56 15.98 2.80
N LEU A 45 2.23 14.91 2.34
CA LEU A 45 2.39 13.69 3.12
C LEU A 45 3.32 13.90 4.32
N ARG A 46 2.92 13.35 5.46
CA ARG A 46 3.70 13.30 6.69
C ARG A 46 4.06 11.85 7.01
N SER A 47 5.18 11.65 7.70
CA SER A 47 5.59 10.31 8.14
C SER A 47 4.60 9.68 9.14
N SER A 48 3.80 10.50 9.81
CA SER A 48 2.72 10.06 10.69
C SER A 48 1.47 9.57 9.95
N ASP A 49 1.37 9.81 8.64
CA ASP A 49 0.19 9.42 7.87
C ASP A 49 0.15 7.90 7.67
N PRO A 50 -1.06 7.31 7.58
CA PRO A 50 -1.22 5.88 7.32
C PRO A 50 -0.60 5.47 5.98
N ALA A 51 0.20 4.41 5.99
CA ALA A 51 0.85 3.84 4.81
C ALA A 51 0.18 2.54 4.36
N THR A 52 -0.23 1.67 5.30
CA THR A 52 -0.89 0.40 4.98
C THR A 52 -1.78 -0.09 6.12
N LEU A 53 -2.71 -0.98 5.80
CA LEU A 53 -3.60 -1.66 6.74
C LEU A 53 -3.49 -3.17 6.53
N ILE A 54 -2.91 -3.87 7.50
CA ILE A 54 -2.74 -5.33 7.44
C ILE A 54 -3.82 -6.00 8.27
N TYR A 55 -4.63 -6.86 7.66
CA TYR A 55 -5.62 -7.64 8.39
C TYR A 55 -5.01 -8.95 8.89
N THR A 56 -5.26 -9.25 10.15
CA THR A 56 -4.87 -10.53 10.77
C THR A 56 -6.13 -11.30 11.17
N SER A 57 -6.05 -12.64 11.15
CA SER A 57 -7.20 -13.52 11.36
C SER A 57 -7.91 -13.29 12.70
N GLY A 58 -7.20 -12.82 13.73
CA GLY A 58 -7.75 -12.46 15.02
C GLY A 58 -8.34 -13.67 15.77
N THR A 59 -7.82 -13.99 16.96
CA THR A 59 -8.32 -15.12 17.76
C THR A 59 -9.78 -14.99 18.21
N THR A 60 -10.37 -13.79 18.07
CA THR A 60 -11.75 -13.46 18.45
C THR A 60 -12.75 -13.53 17.29
N GLY A 61 -12.39 -14.15 16.16
CA GLY A 61 -13.29 -14.47 15.03
C GLY A 61 -13.58 -13.32 14.06
N ARG A 62 -13.33 -12.06 14.43
CA ARG A 62 -13.38 -10.91 13.52
C ARG A 62 -11.96 -10.44 13.19
N PRO A 63 -11.59 -10.35 11.90
CA PRO A 63 -10.30 -9.81 11.50
C PRO A 63 -10.10 -8.38 12.03
N LYS A 64 -8.89 -8.10 12.50
CA LYS A 64 -8.51 -6.76 12.98
C LYS A 64 -7.54 -6.14 11.98
N GLY A 65 -7.80 -4.89 11.59
CA GLY A 65 -6.89 -4.11 10.76
C GLY A 65 -5.79 -3.45 11.62
N CYS A 66 -4.54 -3.78 11.33
CA CYS A 66 -3.37 -3.12 11.90
C CYS A 66 -2.93 -1.98 10.98
N GLN A 67 -3.20 -0.74 11.39
CA GLN A 67 -2.80 0.44 10.63
C GLN A 67 -1.33 0.77 10.92
N LEU A 68 -0.50 0.79 9.87
CA LEU A 68 0.91 1.18 9.96
C LEU A 68 1.11 2.52 9.27
N THR A 69 1.86 3.41 9.92
CA THR A 69 2.28 4.70 9.33
C THR A 69 3.57 4.54 8.53
N HIS A 70 3.90 5.54 7.72
CA HIS A 70 5.20 5.61 7.05
C HIS A 70 6.37 5.54 8.05
N SER A 71 6.23 6.19 9.21
CA SER A 71 7.25 6.19 10.25
C SER A 71 7.51 4.80 10.86
N ASN A 72 6.47 3.97 11.00
CA ASN A 72 6.62 2.58 11.45
C ASN A 72 7.46 1.77 10.44
N LEU A 73 7.15 1.88 9.15
CA LEU A 73 7.88 1.16 8.10
C LEU A 73 9.33 1.63 7.98
N LEU A 74 9.57 2.94 8.09
CA LEU A 74 10.93 3.50 8.09
C LEU A 74 11.74 3.04 9.31
N HIS A 75 11.11 2.91 10.48
CA HIS A 75 11.76 2.38 11.67
C HIS A 75 12.26 0.95 11.44
N GLU A 76 11.38 0.07 10.99
CA GLU A 76 11.72 -1.33 10.68
C GLU A 76 12.81 -1.43 9.60
N THR A 77 12.69 -0.65 8.52
CA THR A 77 13.66 -0.65 7.42
C THR A 77 15.05 -0.21 7.89
N ARG A 78 15.12 0.83 8.74
CA ARG A 78 16.40 1.31 9.31
C ARG A 78 17.01 0.28 10.26
N GLY A 79 16.18 -0.37 11.09
CA GLY A 79 16.61 -1.45 11.96
C GLY A 79 17.19 -2.63 11.17
N ALA A 80 16.47 -3.06 10.13
CA ALA A 80 16.94 -4.12 9.23
C ALA A 80 18.27 -3.75 8.55
N ALA A 81 18.41 -2.52 8.05
CA ALA A 81 19.66 -2.05 7.45
C ALA A 81 20.84 -2.03 8.43
N ALA A 82 20.59 -1.71 9.70
CA ALA A 82 21.61 -1.76 10.74
C ALA A 82 22.03 -3.21 11.07
N CYS A 83 21.09 -4.15 11.10
CA CYS A 83 21.37 -5.56 11.37
C CYS A 83 22.02 -6.28 10.18
N PHE A 84 21.70 -5.88 8.95
CA PHE A 84 22.15 -6.53 7.71
C PHE A 84 22.84 -5.53 6.76
N PRO A 85 23.96 -4.90 7.18
CA PRO A 85 24.55 -3.75 6.49
C PRO A 85 25.15 -4.06 5.11
N THR A 86 25.31 -5.34 4.77
CA THR A 86 25.80 -5.80 3.46
C THR A 86 24.70 -6.34 2.55
N LEU A 87 23.54 -6.74 3.10
CA LEU A 87 22.48 -7.41 2.33
C LEU A 87 21.39 -6.46 1.83
N LEU A 88 21.32 -5.24 2.39
CA LEU A 88 20.34 -4.21 2.03
C LEU A 88 21.01 -3.05 1.29
N ARG A 89 21.84 -3.38 0.29
CA ARG A 89 22.55 -2.41 -0.55
C ARG A 89 21.94 -2.36 -1.95
N GLN A 90 22.27 -1.31 -2.69
CA GLN A 90 21.97 -1.26 -4.11
C GLN A 90 22.61 -2.46 -4.82
N HIS A 91 21.89 -3.03 -5.79
CA HIS A 91 22.26 -4.24 -6.55
C HIS A 91 22.08 -5.59 -5.83
N GLU A 92 21.70 -5.58 -4.54
CA GLU A 92 21.29 -6.81 -3.86
C GLU A 92 19.87 -7.23 -4.27
N ARG A 93 19.59 -8.54 -4.19
CA ARG A 93 18.31 -9.12 -4.60
C ARG A 93 17.62 -9.74 -3.39
N LEU A 94 16.46 -9.19 -3.03
CA LEU A 94 15.61 -9.73 -1.97
C LEU A 94 14.44 -10.47 -2.60
N LEU A 95 14.29 -11.76 -2.25
CA LEU A 95 13.06 -12.49 -2.52
C LEU A 95 12.11 -12.26 -1.35
N VAL A 96 10.96 -11.64 -1.62
CA VAL A 96 9.86 -11.48 -0.65
C VAL A 96 8.74 -12.42 -1.05
N PHE A 97 8.44 -13.39 -0.19
CA PHE A 97 7.28 -14.26 -0.33
C PHE A 97 6.54 -14.32 1.02
N LEU A 98 5.21 -14.39 0.94
CA LEU A 98 4.28 -14.61 2.04
C LEU A 98 3.46 -15.86 1.73
#